data_AF-A0A9X1QHX2-F1
#
_entry.id   AF-A0A9X1QHX2-F1
#
_cell.length_a   1.000
_cell.length_b   1.000
_cell.length_c   1.000
_cell.angle_alpha   90.00
_cell.angle_beta   90.00
_cell.angle_gamma   90.00
#
_symmetry.space_group_name_H-M   'P 1'
#
loop_
_entity.id
_entity.type
_entity.pdbx_description
1 polymer ?
#
loop_
_entity_poly.entity_id
_entity_poly.type
_entity_poly.pdbx_seq_one_letter_code
_entity_poly.pdbx_strand_id
1 'polypeptide(L)'
;MIQFDHIHFYANYAYDYYIYKHGTLKAILDNAEKFEQEFLSKMVNGTEQTRYTQFIKSEIRITCFHAIETLFELIFALDPQGGALRDESILHSMVTSKQSVNYGRIKDISTGKDNLDFLEGICIQEGQVPVWKHIFYFQQNVNMSDEGNALFSDSIKGIKYFIKHIADIFSNREEYNAYKHGLRIMHTVNYVSIGRENDPSPFVDDLSDSMSLLTLEIDAKTKKPVAEIIDIISFDTDVDMEIIQVCYNMINNIISRRKSFYVLGETSTTGSLFPFDEMKKSLSPNISGKIQARNPIKEL
;
A
#
# COMPACT_ATOMS: atom_id res chain seq x y z
N MET A 1 35.59 -8.26 3.87
CA MET A 1 34.66 -8.22 2.71
C MET A 1 33.29 -8.55 3.29
N ILE A 2 32.32 -7.64 3.22
CA ILE A 2 30.96 -7.92 3.71
C ILE A 2 30.27 -8.75 2.63
N GLN A 3 29.93 -10.01 2.95
CA GLN A 3 29.16 -10.87 2.06
C GLN A 3 27.68 -10.54 2.24
N PHE A 4 27.03 -9.99 1.23
CA PHE A 4 25.63 -9.61 1.30
C PHE A 4 24.75 -10.78 0.84
N ASP A 5 24.34 -11.63 1.79
CA ASP A 5 23.51 -12.81 1.57
C ASP A 5 22.14 -12.70 2.25
N HIS A 6 21.34 -13.78 2.19
CA HIS A 6 20.01 -13.82 2.79
C HIS A 6 20.02 -13.66 4.32
N ILE A 7 21.04 -14.17 5.00
CA ILE A 7 21.19 -14.01 6.46
C ILE A 7 21.40 -12.53 6.79
N HIS A 8 22.30 -11.86 6.06
CA HIS A 8 22.53 -10.42 6.22
C HIS A 8 21.27 -9.60 5.90
N PHE A 9 20.50 -10.00 4.89
CA PHE A 9 19.22 -9.38 4.57
C PHE A 9 18.23 -9.49 5.74
N TYR A 10 17.91 -10.71 6.21
CA TYR A 10 16.91 -10.88 7.28
C TYR A 10 17.37 -10.27 8.62
N ALA A 11 18.67 -10.24 8.90
CA ALA A 11 19.21 -9.62 10.10
C ALA A 11 18.99 -8.09 10.13
N ASN A 12 19.13 -7.44 8.97
CA ASN A 12 19.25 -5.97 8.85
C ASN A 12 18.11 -5.30 8.08
N TYR A 13 17.15 -6.06 7.55
CA TYR A 13 16.01 -5.49 6.84
C TYR A 13 15.19 -4.60 7.79
N ALA A 14 15.02 -3.33 7.41
CA ALA A 14 14.35 -2.32 8.22
C ALA A 14 12.82 -2.43 8.12
N TYR A 15 12.24 -3.56 8.54
CA TYR A 15 10.80 -3.78 8.47
C TYR A 15 10.00 -2.78 9.32
N ASP A 16 10.59 -2.20 10.37
CA ASP A 16 9.99 -1.14 11.20
C ASP A 16 9.96 0.25 10.55
N TYR A 17 10.56 0.42 9.36
CA TYR A 17 10.59 1.71 8.67
C TYR A 17 9.19 2.32 8.50
N TYR A 18 8.22 1.52 8.07
CA TYR A 18 6.87 1.99 7.81
C TYR A 18 6.13 2.36 9.10
N ILE A 19 6.32 1.61 10.20
CA ILE A 19 5.65 1.94 11.46
C ILE A 19 6.23 3.20 12.10
N TYR A 20 7.55 3.43 11.99
CA TYR A 20 8.17 4.67 12.44
C TYR A 20 7.71 5.87 11.62
N LYS A 21 7.65 5.73 10.29
CA LYS A 21 7.13 6.80 9.42
C LYS A 21 5.66 7.08 9.70
N HIS A 22 4.84 6.03 9.82
CA HIS A 22 3.43 6.10 10.19
C HIS A 22 3.21 6.87 11.49
N GLY A 23 3.87 6.44 12.58
CA GLY A 23 3.73 7.08 13.90
C GLY A 23 4.18 8.54 13.89
N THR A 24 5.25 8.85 13.14
CA THR A 24 5.75 10.22 12.99
C THR A 24 4.75 11.11 12.25
N LEU A 25 4.27 10.67 11.08
CA LEU A 25 3.30 11.44 10.29
C LEU A 25 1.99 11.63 11.04
N LYS A 26 1.51 10.59 11.74
CA LYS A 26 0.34 10.69 12.60
C LYS A 26 0.52 11.71 13.71
N ALA A 27 1.65 11.66 14.43
CA ALA A 27 1.93 12.60 15.50
C ALA A 27 2.00 14.05 15.00
N ILE A 28 2.56 14.28 13.80
CA ILE A 28 2.57 15.59 13.15
C ILE A 28 1.15 16.02 12.80
N LEU A 29 0.35 15.15 12.17
CA LEU A 29 -1.01 15.46 11.75
C LEU A 29 -1.92 15.79 12.95
N ASP A 30 -1.87 14.97 14.01
CA ASP A 30 -2.65 15.17 15.24
C ASP A 30 -2.25 16.46 15.99
N ASN A 31 -1.08 17.03 15.67
CA ASN A 31 -0.53 18.24 16.29
C ASN A 31 -0.11 19.30 15.25
N ALA A 32 -0.79 19.35 14.11
CA ALA A 32 -0.34 20.12 12.94
C ALA A 32 -0.11 21.60 13.23
N GLU A 33 -1.01 22.22 14.01
CA GLU A 33 -0.89 23.64 14.42
C GLU A 33 0.41 23.91 15.18
N LYS A 34 0.71 23.06 16.17
CA LYS A 34 1.92 23.20 16.98
C LYS A 34 3.17 23.01 16.13
N PHE A 35 3.18 22.00 15.26
CA PHE A 35 4.32 21.75 14.37
C PHE A 35 4.54 22.91 13.40
N GLU A 36 3.47 23.48 12.86
CA GLU A 36 3.57 24.64 11.99
C GLU A 36 4.18 25.84 12.72
N GLN A 37 3.62 26.20 13.88
CA GLN A 37 4.03 27.37 14.65
C GLN A 37 5.47 27.24 15.17
N GLU A 38 5.87 26.08 15.69
CA GLU A 38 7.16 25.90 16.35
C GLU A 38 8.32 25.64 15.37
N PHE A 39 8.04 25.03 14.21
CA PHE A 39 9.08 24.58 13.28
C PHE A 39 8.99 25.22 11.89
N LEU A 40 7.83 25.17 11.24
CA LEU A 40 7.70 25.59 9.84
C LEU A 40 7.68 27.11 9.65
N SER A 41 7.01 27.84 10.55
CA SER A 41 6.93 29.30 10.51
C SER A 41 8.31 29.97 10.50
N LYS A 42 9.33 29.26 11.01
CA LYS A 42 10.74 29.67 11.03
C LYS A 42 11.48 29.40 9.72
N MET A 43 10.97 28.53 8.86
CA MET A 43 11.61 28.08 7.62
C MET A 43 10.93 28.60 6.36
N VAL A 44 9.61 28.83 6.41
CA VAL A 44 8.80 29.21 5.25
C VAL A 44 7.95 30.40 5.61
N ASN A 45 8.04 31.46 4.80
CA ASN A 45 7.18 32.64 4.96
C ASN A 45 5.78 32.36 4.41
N GLY A 46 4.74 32.71 5.19
CA GLY A 46 3.35 32.63 4.74
C GLY A 46 2.81 31.20 4.64
N THR A 47 3.17 30.33 5.58
CA THR A 47 2.56 29.00 5.67
C THR A 47 1.06 29.12 5.93
N GLU A 48 0.30 28.26 5.24
CA GLU A 48 -1.13 28.11 5.43
C GLU A 48 -1.35 26.72 6.04
N GLN A 49 -1.83 26.67 7.29
CA GLN A 49 -2.05 25.44 8.06
C GLN A 49 -2.76 24.34 7.26
N THR A 50 -3.77 24.74 6.47
CA THR A 50 -4.53 23.84 5.60
C THR A 50 -3.63 23.15 4.58
N ARG A 51 -2.74 23.90 3.92
CA ARG A 51 -1.78 23.32 2.94
C ARG A 51 -0.78 22.40 3.59
N TYR A 52 -0.32 22.74 4.80
CA TYR A 52 0.59 21.87 5.52
C TYR A 52 -0.10 20.55 5.93
N THR A 53 -1.34 20.63 6.41
CA THR A 53 -2.15 19.46 6.75
C THR A 53 -2.36 18.57 5.53
N GLN A 54 -2.75 19.15 4.38
CA GLN A 54 -2.91 18.43 3.11
C GLN A 54 -1.60 17.78 2.63
N PHE A 55 -0.46 18.45 2.79
CA PHE A 55 0.85 17.87 2.52
C PHE A 55 1.11 16.63 3.38
N ILE A 56 0.87 16.70 4.69
CA ILE A 56 1.07 15.56 5.60
C ILE A 56 0.12 14.40 5.24
N LYS A 57 -1.14 14.67 4.92
CA LYS A 57 -2.08 13.64 4.43
C LYS A 57 -1.61 13.00 3.11
N SER A 58 -1.04 13.80 2.21
CA SER A 58 -0.43 13.28 0.97
C SER A 58 0.78 12.39 1.28
N GLU A 59 1.64 12.76 2.23
CA GLU A 59 2.76 11.91 2.67
C GLU A 59 2.31 10.59 3.27
N ILE A 60 1.19 10.58 4.02
CA ILE A 60 0.59 9.37 4.59
C ILE A 60 0.11 8.47 3.44
N ARG A 61 -0.64 9.03 2.50
CA ARG A 61 -1.15 8.31 1.33
C ARG A 61 -0.03 7.68 0.51
N ILE A 62 1.07 8.39 0.27
CA ILE A 62 2.23 7.83 -0.44
C ILE A 62 2.98 6.79 0.39
N THR A 63 3.05 6.96 1.70
CA THR A 63 3.58 5.93 2.60
C THR A 63 2.75 4.65 2.54
N CYS A 64 1.42 4.77 2.40
CA CYS A 64 0.52 3.66 2.11
C CYS A 64 0.90 2.95 0.80
N PHE A 65 1.07 3.68 -0.31
CA PHE A 65 1.57 3.08 -1.57
C PHE A 65 2.91 2.36 -1.41
N HIS A 66 3.89 2.95 -0.72
CA HIS A 66 5.20 2.32 -0.50
C HIS A 66 5.11 1.03 0.34
N ALA A 67 4.27 1.04 1.39
CA ALA A 67 4.04 -0.14 2.22
C ALA A 67 3.38 -1.27 1.40
N ILE A 68 2.39 -0.95 0.57
CA ILE A 68 1.74 -1.89 -0.35
C ILE A 68 2.74 -2.46 -1.37
N GLU A 69 3.52 -1.59 -2.04
CA GLU A 69 4.54 -1.98 -3.03
C GLU A 69 5.54 -2.95 -2.41
N THR A 70 6.02 -2.63 -1.20
CA THR A 70 6.98 -3.48 -0.47
C THR A 70 6.41 -4.84 -0.10
N LEU A 71 5.17 -4.88 0.37
CA LEU A 71 4.51 -6.14 0.70
C LEU A 71 4.39 -7.03 -0.54
N PHE A 72 3.96 -6.48 -1.68
CA PHE A 72 3.88 -7.24 -2.94
C PHE A 72 5.25 -7.72 -3.41
N GLU A 73 6.28 -6.87 -3.34
CA GLU A 73 7.65 -7.27 -3.71
C GLU A 73 8.14 -8.45 -2.88
N LEU A 74 7.91 -8.44 -1.56
CA LEU A 74 8.27 -9.55 -0.67
C LEU A 74 7.48 -10.83 -1.00
N ILE A 75 6.16 -10.72 -1.18
CA ILE A 75 5.31 -11.86 -1.55
C ILE A 75 5.81 -12.50 -2.85
N PHE A 76 6.04 -11.71 -3.90
CA PHE A 76 6.47 -12.24 -5.21
C PHE A 76 7.91 -12.71 -5.23
N ALA A 77 8.78 -12.14 -4.40
CA ALA A 77 10.16 -12.60 -4.28
C ALA A 77 10.26 -13.93 -3.53
N LEU A 78 9.32 -14.20 -2.62
CA LEU A 78 9.21 -15.47 -1.88
C LEU A 78 8.30 -16.50 -2.56
N ASP A 79 7.54 -16.11 -3.57
CA ASP A 79 6.69 -17.01 -4.36
C ASP A 79 7.51 -18.14 -5.00
N PRO A 80 7.31 -19.41 -4.60
CA PRO A 80 8.13 -20.54 -5.03
C PRO A 80 8.12 -20.76 -6.54
N GLN A 81 9.28 -21.08 -7.11
CA GLN A 81 9.40 -21.40 -8.54
C GLN A 81 9.60 -22.90 -8.73
N GLY A 82 8.66 -23.56 -9.41
CA GLY A 82 8.68 -25.01 -9.56
C GLY A 82 8.60 -25.76 -8.22
N GLY A 83 8.02 -25.15 -7.19
CA GLY A 83 7.92 -25.69 -5.83
C GLY A 83 9.15 -25.47 -4.94
N ALA A 84 10.24 -24.91 -5.49
CA ALA A 84 11.45 -24.60 -4.73
C ALA A 84 11.33 -23.26 -3.98
N LEU A 85 11.76 -23.26 -2.72
CA LEU A 85 11.80 -22.08 -1.87
C LEU A 85 12.80 -21.04 -2.38
N ARG A 86 12.56 -19.77 -2.05
CA ARG A 86 13.37 -18.65 -2.57
C ARG A 86 14.06 -17.82 -1.50
N ASP A 87 13.95 -18.20 -0.23
CA ASP A 87 14.50 -17.44 0.90
C ASP A 87 15.98 -17.13 0.75
N GLU A 88 16.78 -18.10 0.31
CA GLU A 88 18.23 -17.93 0.10
C GLU A 88 18.57 -17.01 -1.08
N SER A 89 17.62 -16.88 -2.01
CA SER A 89 17.73 -16.07 -3.23
C SER A 89 16.92 -14.77 -3.15
N ILE A 90 16.42 -14.39 -1.96
CA ILE A 90 15.49 -13.26 -1.78
C ILE A 90 16.05 -11.95 -2.36
N LEU A 91 17.32 -11.66 -2.11
CA LEU A 91 18.02 -10.49 -2.63
C LEU A 91 18.07 -10.49 -4.16
N HIS A 92 18.48 -11.63 -4.74
CA HIS A 92 18.51 -11.78 -6.19
C HIS A 92 17.11 -11.61 -6.79
N SER A 93 16.11 -12.20 -6.14
CA SER A 93 14.71 -12.18 -6.55
C SER A 93 14.12 -10.77 -6.54
N MET A 94 14.41 -9.97 -5.52
CA MET A 94 13.99 -8.57 -5.44
C MET A 94 14.68 -7.72 -6.53
N VAL A 95 16.00 -7.82 -6.67
CA VAL A 95 16.79 -6.97 -7.59
C VAL A 95 16.53 -7.30 -9.06
N THR A 96 16.30 -8.57 -9.39
CA THR A 96 16.02 -9.00 -10.77
C THR A 96 14.53 -8.97 -11.13
N SER A 97 13.67 -8.60 -10.17
CA SER A 97 12.23 -8.53 -10.43
C SER A 97 11.94 -7.49 -11.52
N LYS A 98 11.19 -7.92 -12.54
CA LYS A 98 10.73 -7.02 -13.59
C LYS A 98 9.51 -6.29 -13.07
N GLN A 99 9.67 -5.01 -12.73
CA GLN A 99 8.58 -4.18 -12.21
C GLN A 99 7.30 -4.25 -13.06
N SER A 100 7.42 -4.23 -14.40
CA SER A 100 6.25 -4.35 -15.29
C SER A 100 5.49 -5.67 -15.13
N VAL A 101 6.19 -6.78 -14.84
CA VAL A 101 5.59 -8.09 -14.57
C VAL A 101 4.88 -8.08 -13.23
N ASN A 102 5.51 -7.55 -12.19
CA ASN A 102 4.90 -7.43 -10.85
C ASN A 102 3.64 -6.57 -10.90
N TYR A 103 3.68 -5.42 -11.60
CA TYR A 103 2.49 -4.57 -11.77
C TYR A 103 1.39 -5.26 -12.58
N GLY A 104 1.76 -6.03 -13.61
CA GLY A 104 0.81 -6.87 -14.34
C GLY A 104 0.11 -7.89 -13.44
N ARG A 105 0.86 -8.54 -12.54
CA ARG A 105 0.32 -9.48 -11.56
C ARG A 105 -0.59 -8.81 -10.54
N ILE A 106 -0.20 -7.64 -10.00
CA ILE A 106 -1.06 -6.86 -9.09
C ILE A 106 -2.38 -6.49 -9.78
N LYS A 107 -2.33 -6.10 -11.05
CA LYS A 107 -3.54 -5.81 -11.84
C LYS A 107 -4.41 -7.04 -12.09
N ASP A 108 -3.79 -8.19 -12.33
CA ASP A 108 -4.53 -9.45 -12.48
C ASP A 108 -5.23 -9.83 -11.15
N ILE A 109 -4.59 -9.57 -10.00
CA ILE A 109 -5.19 -9.75 -8.67
C ILE A 109 -6.37 -8.79 -8.44
N SER A 110 -6.20 -7.49 -8.75
CA SER A 110 -7.24 -6.49 -8.55
C SER A 110 -8.50 -6.80 -9.37
N THR A 111 -8.31 -7.16 -10.64
CA THR A 111 -9.41 -7.54 -11.53
C THR A 111 -10.03 -8.91 -11.24
N GLY A 112 -9.47 -9.68 -10.29
CA GLY A 112 -9.91 -11.04 -9.98
C GLY A 112 -9.59 -12.07 -11.07
N LYS A 113 -8.71 -11.73 -12.01
CA LYS A 113 -8.17 -12.68 -13.00
C LYS A 113 -7.21 -13.68 -12.35
N ASP A 114 -6.49 -13.24 -11.31
CA ASP A 114 -5.74 -14.08 -10.39
C ASP A 114 -6.46 -14.03 -9.03
N ASN A 115 -7.11 -15.12 -8.63
CA ASN A 115 -7.82 -15.23 -7.34
C ASN A 115 -6.88 -15.50 -6.16
N LEU A 116 -5.59 -15.17 -6.31
CA LEU A 116 -4.54 -15.51 -5.37
C LEU A 116 -4.40 -17.03 -5.19
N ASP A 117 -4.70 -17.80 -6.24
CA ASP A 117 -4.67 -19.27 -6.20
C ASP A 117 -3.26 -19.80 -5.99
N PHE A 118 -2.24 -19.04 -6.41
CA PHE A 118 -0.84 -19.38 -6.16
C PHE A 118 -0.51 -19.53 -4.67
N LEU A 119 -1.24 -18.82 -3.79
CA LEU A 119 -1.09 -18.93 -2.33
C LEU A 119 -1.49 -20.32 -1.82
N GLU A 120 -2.41 -21.02 -2.50
CA GLU A 120 -2.83 -22.39 -2.19
C GLU A 120 -1.93 -23.44 -2.84
N GLY A 121 -0.97 -23.02 -3.67
CA GLY A 121 0.04 -23.91 -4.24
C GLY A 121 0.85 -24.63 -3.15
N ILE A 122 1.54 -25.70 -3.54
CA ILE A 122 2.38 -26.47 -2.62
C ILE A 122 3.85 -26.17 -2.89
N CYS A 123 4.62 -25.99 -1.82
CA CYS A 123 6.06 -25.88 -1.85
C CYS A 123 6.71 -26.89 -0.88
N ILE A 124 8.00 -27.17 -1.10
CA ILE A 124 8.75 -28.16 -0.32
C ILE A 124 9.51 -27.45 0.79
N GLN A 125 8.98 -27.49 2.01
CA GLN A 125 9.58 -26.97 3.23
C GLN A 125 9.43 -28.01 4.34
N GLU A 126 10.47 -28.82 4.58
CA GLU A 126 10.44 -29.94 5.54
C GLU A 126 9.22 -30.87 5.36
N GLY A 127 8.75 -30.99 4.11
CA GLY A 127 7.48 -31.59 3.75
C GLY A 127 6.75 -30.74 2.70
N GLN A 128 5.50 -31.10 2.41
CA GLN A 128 4.63 -30.31 1.54
C GLN A 128 3.85 -29.30 2.39
N VAL A 129 4.02 -28.01 2.11
CA VAL A 129 3.26 -26.94 2.79
C VAL A 129 2.64 -25.98 1.77
N PRO A 130 1.48 -25.38 2.08
CA PRO A 130 0.92 -24.32 1.26
C PRO A 130 1.84 -23.11 1.15
N VAL A 131 1.85 -22.45 -0.01
CA VAL A 131 2.67 -21.26 -0.28
C VAL A 131 2.35 -20.12 0.69
N TRP A 132 1.08 -19.88 1.02
CA TRP A 132 0.72 -18.84 2.01
C TRP A 132 1.38 -19.08 3.35
N LYS A 133 1.47 -20.35 3.78
CA LYS A 133 2.07 -20.70 5.06
C LYS A 133 3.57 -20.45 5.01
N HIS A 134 4.22 -20.82 3.90
CA HIS A 134 5.62 -20.51 3.68
C HIS A 134 5.89 -19.00 3.74
N ILE A 135 5.10 -18.18 3.05
CA ILE A 135 5.32 -16.72 2.97
C ILE A 135 5.03 -16.06 4.32
N PHE A 136 3.81 -16.20 4.85
CA PHE A 136 3.35 -15.41 6.00
C PHE A 136 3.63 -16.07 7.36
N TYR A 137 3.82 -17.39 7.39
CA TYR A 137 3.93 -18.17 8.63
C TYR A 137 5.09 -19.15 8.62
N PHE A 138 6.22 -18.74 8.02
CA PHE A 138 7.43 -19.53 7.84
C PHE A 138 7.80 -20.34 9.10
N GLN A 139 8.07 -21.64 8.90
CA GLN A 139 8.47 -22.62 9.93
C GLN A 139 7.51 -22.76 11.13
N GLN A 140 6.25 -22.32 11.04
CA GLN A 140 5.31 -22.58 12.14
C GLN A 140 4.88 -24.04 12.19
N ASN A 141 5.12 -24.66 13.34
CA ASN A 141 4.70 -26.04 13.63
C ASN A 141 3.17 -26.18 13.56
N VAL A 142 2.71 -27.19 12.81
CA VAL A 142 1.29 -27.46 12.50
C VAL A 142 0.71 -28.59 13.34
N ASN A 143 1.38 -29.00 14.43
CA ASN A 143 0.73 -29.84 15.44
C ASN A 143 -0.25 -28.97 16.25
N MET A 144 -1.22 -28.40 15.53
CA MET A 144 -2.21 -27.47 16.04
C MET A 144 -3.51 -28.24 16.30
N SER A 145 -4.16 -27.88 17.40
CA SER A 145 -5.53 -28.29 17.66
C SER A 145 -6.46 -27.86 16.52
N ASP A 146 -7.66 -28.45 16.47
CA ASP A 146 -8.71 -28.03 15.53
C ASP A 146 -8.99 -26.52 15.60
N GLU A 147 -8.90 -25.94 16.80
CA GLU A 147 -9.02 -24.51 17.04
C GLU A 147 -7.89 -23.70 16.38
N GLY A 148 -6.63 -24.16 16.50
CA GLY A 148 -5.51 -23.53 15.81
C GLY A 148 -5.69 -23.56 14.29
N ASN A 149 -6.10 -24.70 13.74
CA ASN A 149 -6.36 -24.83 12.30
C ASN A 149 -7.49 -23.88 11.82
N ALA A 150 -8.54 -23.70 12.62
CA ALA A 150 -9.62 -22.77 12.32
C ALA A 150 -9.12 -21.31 12.28
N LEU A 151 -8.28 -20.91 13.23
CA LEU A 151 -7.69 -19.57 13.27
C LEU A 151 -6.80 -19.28 12.04
N PHE A 152 -5.98 -20.23 11.62
CA PHE A 152 -5.18 -20.07 10.40
C PHE A 152 -6.04 -20.04 9.14
N SER A 153 -7.10 -20.85 9.09
CA SER A 153 -8.06 -20.84 7.98
C SER A 153 -8.81 -19.52 7.87
N ASP A 154 -9.15 -18.88 8.99
CA ASP A 154 -9.73 -17.54 8.96
C ASP A 154 -8.69 -16.49 8.57
N SER A 155 -7.47 -16.61 9.10
CA SER A 155 -6.37 -15.70 8.79
C SER A 155 -6.04 -15.68 7.30
N ILE A 156 -6.03 -16.83 6.61
CA ILE A 156 -5.79 -16.86 5.16
C ILE A 156 -6.90 -16.18 4.36
N LYS A 157 -8.15 -16.26 4.81
CA LYS A 157 -9.26 -15.50 4.18
C LYS A 157 -9.05 -14.00 4.35
N GLY A 158 -8.67 -13.55 5.56
CA GLY A 158 -8.35 -12.15 5.82
C GLY A 158 -7.16 -11.66 5.00
N ILE A 159 -6.07 -12.44 4.91
CA ILE A 159 -4.92 -12.13 4.05
C ILE A 159 -5.34 -11.99 2.59
N LYS A 160 -6.09 -12.94 2.03
CA LYS A 160 -6.56 -12.88 0.63
C LYS A 160 -7.45 -11.68 0.37
N TYR A 161 -8.35 -11.38 1.31
CA TYR A 161 -9.20 -10.19 1.24
C TYR A 161 -8.38 -8.91 1.23
N PHE A 162 -7.44 -8.77 2.17
CA PHE A 162 -6.56 -7.61 2.28
C PHE A 162 -5.70 -7.43 1.02
N ILE A 163 -5.03 -8.49 0.55
CA ILE A 163 -4.19 -8.45 -0.66
C ILE A 163 -5.00 -8.00 -1.88
N LYS A 164 -6.23 -8.50 -2.04
CA LYS A 164 -7.11 -8.06 -3.12
C LYS A 164 -7.46 -6.58 -2.99
N HIS A 165 -7.84 -6.14 -1.79
CA HIS A 165 -8.21 -4.75 -1.53
C HIS A 165 -7.06 -3.78 -1.84
N ILE A 166 -5.85 -4.06 -1.35
CA ILE A 166 -4.68 -3.21 -1.64
C ILE A 166 -4.22 -3.32 -3.09
N ALA A 167 -4.48 -4.45 -3.78
CA ALA A 167 -4.23 -4.56 -5.22
C ALA A 167 -5.15 -3.60 -6.00
N ASP A 168 -6.43 -3.49 -5.62
CA ASP A 168 -7.36 -2.54 -6.22
C ASP A 168 -6.84 -1.11 -6.09
N ILE A 169 -6.45 -0.72 -4.87
CA ILE A 169 -5.87 0.60 -4.59
C ILE A 169 -4.60 0.84 -5.41
N PHE A 170 -3.67 -0.11 -5.42
CA PHE A 170 -2.35 0.06 -6.04
C PHE A 170 -2.38 -0.07 -7.57
N SER A 171 -3.40 -0.72 -8.13
CA SER A 171 -3.50 -0.95 -9.57
C SER A 171 -3.68 0.33 -10.39
N ASN A 172 -4.27 1.38 -9.80
CA ASN A 172 -4.25 2.72 -10.37
C ASN A 172 -3.04 3.52 -9.86
N ARG A 173 -2.00 3.58 -10.70
CA ARG A 173 -0.74 4.26 -10.36
C ARG A 173 -0.68 5.73 -10.77
N GLU A 174 -1.78 6.30 -11.28
CA GLU A 174 -1.81 7.71 -11.71
C GLU A 174 -1.44 8.64 -10.55
N GLU A 175 -2.00 8.38 -9.38
CA GLU A 175 -1.74 9.10 -8.13
C GLU A 175 -0.28 9.03 -7.72
N TYR A 176 0.26 7.81 -7.62
CA TYR A 176 1.66 7.58 -7.26
C TYR A 176 2.64 8.20 -8.27
N ASN A 177 2.34 8.12 -9.56
CA ASN A 177 3.16 8.72 -10.62
C ASN A 177 3.09 10.26 -10.58
N ALA A 178 1.92 10.83 -10.33
CA ALA A 178 1.75 12.27 -10.18
C ALA A 178 2.58 12.80 -9.01
N TYR A 179 2.54 12.12 -7.87
CA TYR A 179 3.35 12.46 -6.70
C TYR A 179 4.85 12.43 -6.98
N LYS A 180 5.36 11.36 -7.62
CA LYS A 180 6.79 11.25 -7.97
C LYS A 180 7.29 12.39 -8.84
N HIS A 181 6.40 12.99 -9.62
CA HIS A 181 6.73 14.11 -10.47
C HIS A 181 6.48 15.49 -9.82
N GLY A 182 5.97 15.54 -8.58
CA GLY A 182 5.83 16.71 -7.71
C GLY A 182 4.94 17.82 -8.24
N LEU A 183 5.27 18.33 -9.42
CA LEU A 183 4.59 19.36 -10.21
C LEU A 183 3.18 18.98 -10.68
N ARG A 184 2.77 17.71 -10.51
CA ARG A 184 1.45 17.23 -10.92
C ARG A 184 0.45 17.14 -9.78
N ILE A 185 0.89 17.38 -8.54
CA ILE A 185 0.00 17.50 -7.38
C ILE A 185 -0.25 18.97 -7.11
N MET A 186 -1.52 19.33 -7.02
CA MET A 186 -1.96 20.68 -6.75
C MET A 186 -3.08 20.66 -5.71
N HIS A 187 -3.17 21.70 -4.90
CA HIS A 187 -4.30 21.95 -3.99
C HIS A 187 -5.11 23.13 -4.56
N THR A 188 -5.74 22.90 -5.73
CA THR A 188 -6.34 23.96 -6.55
C THR A 188 -7.86 24.07 -6.42
N VAL A 189 -8.54 23.04 -5.91
CA VAL A 189 -10.00 23.01 -5.84
C VAL A 189 -10.42 22.79 -4.39
N ASN A 190 -11.08 23.79 -3.82
CA ASN A 190 -11.55 23.75 -2.42
C ASN A 190 -13.05 23.47 -2.30
N TYR A 191 -13.81 23.61 -3.39
CA TYR A 191 -15.24 23.31 -3.40
C TYR A 191 -15.73 23.00 -4.82
N VAL A 192 -16.81 22.22 -4.91
CA VAL A 192 -17.60 22.05 -6.13
C VAL A 192 -19.04 22.45 -5.82
N SER A 193 -19.63 23.27 -6.68
CA SER A 193 -21.04 23.66 -6.56
C SER A 193 -21.86 23.11 -7.73
N ILE A 194 -22.96 22.42 -7.42
CA ILE A 194 -23.95 21.95 -8.40
C ILE A 194 -25.26 22.70 -8.14
N GLY A 195 -25.69 23.49 -9.12
CA GLY A 195 -26.93 24.25 -9.06
C GLY A 195 -27.45 24.57 -10.45
N ARG A 196 -28.71 25.00 -10.53
CA ARG A 196 -29.23 25.60 -11.76
C ARG A 196 -28.60 26.99 -11.96
N GLU A 197 -28.60 27.46 -13.21
CA GLU A 197 -28.21 28.82 -13.50
C GLU A 197 -29.09 29.80 -12.70
N ASN A 198 -28.47 30.67 -11.90
CA ASN A 198 -29.11 31.58 -10.94
C ASN A 198 -29.78 30.94 -9.71
N ASP A 199 -29.40 29.72 -9.33
CA ASP A 199 -29.80 29.12 -8.07
C ASP A 199 -29.15 29.88 -6.89
N PRO A 200 -29.92 30.53 -5.99
CA PRO A 200 -29.36 31.25 -4.85
C PRO A 200 -28.83 30.31 -3.75
N SER A 201 -29.03 28.99 -3.87
CA SER A 201 -28.57 28.02 -2.88
C SER A 201 -28.14 26.72 -3.57
N PRO A 202 -27.05 26.75 -4.36
CA PRO A 202 -26.53 25.54 -4.99
C PRO A 202 -26.09 24.54 -3.91
N PHE A 203 -26.12 23.25 -4.25
CA PHE A 203 -25.42 22.25 -3.46
C PHE A 203 -23.93 22.55 -3.56
N VAL A 204 -23.24 22.71 -2.43
CA VAL A 204 -21.80 22.95 -2.37
C VAL A 204 -21.18 21.80 -1.58
N ASP A 205 -20.24 21.12 -2.23
CA ASP A 205 -19.41 20.11 -1.59
C ASP A 205 -18.04 20.71 -1.25
N ASP A 206 -17.54 20.43 -0.06
CA ASP A 206 -16.25 20.90 0.43
C ASP A 206 -15.15 19.93 0.01
N LEU A 207 -14.20 20.41 -0.78
CA LEU A 207 -13.07 19.64 -1.29
C LEU A 207 -11.75 20.07 -0.65
N SER A 208 -11.81 20.85 0.43
CA SER A 208 -10.62 21.25 1.18
C SER A 208 -9.83 20.07 1.75
N ASP A 209 -10.47 18.89 1.92
CA ASP A 209 -9.78 17.65 2.32
C ASP A 209 -9.48 16.71 1.14
N SER A 210 -8.89 17.27 0.09
CA SER A 210 -8.54 16.52 -1.13
C SER A 210 -7.20 16.95 -1.72
N MET A 211 -6.74 16.17 -2.70
CA MET A 211 -5.68 16.58 -3.62
C MET A 211 -6.14 16.51 -5.06
N SER A 212 -5.61 17.45 -5.86
CA SER A 212 -5.82 17.47 -7.31
C SER A 212 -4.59 16.92 -8.03
N LEU A 213 -4.81 16.02 -8.98
CA LEU A 213 -3.78 15.45 -9.83
C LEU A 213 -3.99 15.90 -11.27
N LEU A 214 -2.94 16.40 -11.91
CA LEU A 214 -2.95 16.64 -13.35
C LEU A 214 -2.53 15.37 -14.10
N THR A 215 -3.47 14.79 -14.84
CA THR A 215 -3.28 13.60 -15.67
C THR A 215 -3.63 13.89 -17.14
N LEU A 216 -3.30 12.96 -18.03
CA LEU A 216 -3.61 13.05 -19.46
C LEU A 216 -4.52 11.91 -19.86
N GLU A 217 -5.60 12.22 -20.56
CA GLU A 217 -6.38 11.23 -21.28
C GLU A 217 -5.63 10.84 -22.55
N ILE A 218 -5.34 9.55 -22.72
CA ILE A 218 -4.65 9.04 -23.90
C ILE A 218 -5.64 8.23 -24.74
N ASP A 219 -5.75 8.56 -26.02
CA ASP A 219 -6.56 7.78 -26.94
C ASP A 219 -5.99 6.36 -27.10
N ALA A 220 -6.85 5.36 -26.86
CA ALA A 220 -6.42 3.97 -26.77
C ALA A 220 -5.82 3.44 -28.09
N LYS A 221 -6.22 3.99 -29.25
CA LYS A 221 -5.81 3.55 -30.59
C LYS A 221 -4.52 4.23 -31.04
N THR A 222 -4.46 5.55 -30.93
CA THR A 222 -3.38 6.40 -31.45
C THR A 222 -2.25 6.60 -30.44
N LYS A 223 -2.50 6.30 -29.16
CA LYS A 223 -1.59 6.55 -28.03
C LYS A 223 -1.20 8.03 -27.89
N LYS A 224 -1.99 8.95 -28.45
CA LYS A 224 -1.80 10.39 -28.33
C LYS A 224 -2.66 10.96 -27.20
N PRO A 225 -2.19 12.01 -26.51
CA PRO A 225 -3.00 12.72 -25.52
C PRO A 225 -4.15 13.46 -26.21
N VAL A 226 -5.35 13.37 -25.64
CA VAL A 226 -6.58 14.00 -26.18
C VAL A 226 -7.23 15.00 -25.22
N ALA A 227 -6.94 14.88 -23.92
CA ALA A 227 -7.42 15.82 -22.92
C ALA A 227 -6.45 15.91 -21.74
N GLU A 228 -6.44 17.06 -21.09
CA GLU A 228 -5.91 17.24 -19.74
C GLU A 228 -7.04 16.96 -18.75
N ILE A 229 -6.76 16.13 -17.75
CA ILE A 229 -7.70 15.78 -16.70
C ILE A 229 -7.16 16.29 -15.37
N ILE A 230 -8.03 16.93 -14.58
CA ILE A 230 -7.78 17.20 -13.17
C ILE A 230 -8.61 16.19 -12.37
N ASP A 231 -7.92 15.24 -11.75
CA ASP A 231 -8.51 14.26 -10.86
C ASP A 231 -8.46 14.78 -9.43
N ILE A 232 -9.62 14.90 -8.78
CA ILE A 232 -9.71 15.29 -7.37
C ILE A 232 -9.96 14.02 -6.56
N ILE A 233 -9.07 13.77 -5.59
CA ILE A 233 -9.10 12.59 -4.72
C ILE A 233 -9.19 13.08 -3.28
N SER A 234 -10.31 12.76 -2.62
CA SER A 234 -10.47 12.99 -1.18
C SER A 234 -9.53 12.10 -0.38
N PHE A 235 -8.94 12.65 0.67
CA PHE A 235 -8.14 11.84 1.59
C PHE A 235 -9.03 10.92 2.43
N ASP A 236 -8.60 9.69 2.64
CA ASP A 236 -9.16 8.79 3.67
C ASP A 236 -8.01 8.34 4.58
N THR A 237 -7.51 9.32 5.36
CA THR A 237 -6.27 9.17 6.11
C THR A 237 -6.35 8.03 7.12
N ASP A 238 -7.50 7.82 7.76
CA ASP A 238 -7.66 6.73 8.73
C ASP A 238 -7.53 5.36 8.05
N VAL A 239 -8.15 5.18 6.87
CA VAL A 239 -8.00 3.95 6.09
C VAL A 239 -6.57 3.77 5.58
N ASP A 240 -5.91 4.83 5.11
CA ASP A 240 -4.50 4.75 4.71
C ASP A 240 -3.58 4.33 5.86
N MET A 241 -3.81 4.87 7.06
CA MET A 241 -3.05 4.50 8.26
C MET A 241 -3.26 3.03 8.64
N GLU A 242 -4.51 2.57 8.59
CA GLU A 242 -4.86 1.18 8.86
C GLU A 242 -4.20 0.22 7.84
N ILE A 243 -4.19 0.57 6.55
CA ILE A 243 -3.50 -0.21 5.52
C ILE A 243 -1.99 -0.27 5.81
N ILE A 244 -1.36 0.85 6.18
CA ILE A 244 0.07 0.87 6.54
C ILE A 244 0.34 -0.06 7.72
N GLN A 245 -0.52 -0.03 8.74
CA GLN A 245 -0.38 -0.87 9.93
C GLN A 245 -0.51 -2.36 9.61
N VAL A 246 -1.49 -2.74 8.77
CA VAL A 246 -1.67 -4.13 8.35
C VAL A 246 -0.52 -4.60 7.46
N CYS A 247 -0.09 -3.78 6.49
CA CYS A 247 1.09 -4.06 5.67
C CYS A 247 2.33 -4.28 6.55
N TYR A 248 2.57 -3.41 7.54
CA TYR A 248 3.65 -3.59 8.51
C TYR A 248 3.54 -4.92 9.24
N ASN A 249 2.37 -5.28 9.77
CA ASN A 249 2.19 -6.53 10.48
C ASN A 249 2.47 -7.76 9.60
N MET A 250 2.05 -7.74 8.32
CA MET A 250 2.36 -8.81 7.37
C MET A 250 3.85 -8.87 7.01
N ILE A 251 4.49 -7.73 6.74
CA ILE A 251 5.93 -7.64 6.48
C ILE A 251 6.72 -8.14 7.70
N ASN A 252 6.31 -7.74 8.90
CA ASN A 252 6.91 -8.20 10.14
C ASN A 252 6.79 -9.72 10.28
N ASN A 253 5.63 -10.32 10.02
CA ASN A 253 5.48 -11.78 9.99
C ASN A 253 6.41 -12.45 8.97
N ILE A 254 6.56 -11.88 7.78
CA ILE A 254 7.45 -12.38 6.73
C ILE A 254 8.92 -12.34 7.18
N ILE A 255 9.37 -11.20 7.73
CA ILE A 255 10.78 -10.93 8.00
C ILE A 255 11.22 -11.45 9.37
N SER A 256 10.48 -11.15 10.45
CA SER A 256 10.91 -11.49 11.82
C SER A 256 11.06 -12.99 12.03
N ARG A 257 10.19 -13.80 11.41
CA ARG A 257 10.27 -15.26 11.51
C ARG A 257 11.50 -15.83 10.82
N ARG A 258 11.80 -15.33 9.63
CA ARG A 258 13.01 -15.69 8.90
C ARG A 258 14.26 -15.21 9.62
N LYS A 259 14.21 -14.03 10.25
CA LYS A 259 15.27 -13.55 11.14
C LYS A 259 15.49 -14.50 12.32
N SER A 260 14.44 -14.86 13.04
CA SER A 260 14.56 -15.81 14.16
C SER A 260 15.13 -17.17 13.72
N PHE A 261 14.67 -17.70 12.58
CA PHE A 261 15.17 -18.98 12.07
C PHE A 261 16.62 -18.90 11.56
N TYR A 262 16.91 -18.02 10.61
CA TYR A 262 18.21 -17.95 9.93
C TYR A 262 19.31 -17.27 10.74
N VAL A 263 18.95 -16.35 11.65
CA VAL A 263 19.91 -15.52 12.39
C VAL A 263 20.02 -15.95 13.85
N LEU A 264 18.89 -16.24 14.51
CA LEU A 264 18.86 -16.56 15.95
C LEU A 264 18.84 -18.06 16.22
N GLY A 265 18.57 -18.90 15.22
CA GLY A 265 18.40 -20.36 15.40
C GLY A 265 17.15 -20.74 16.20
N GLU A 266 16.18 -19.82 16.31
CA GLU A 266 14.94 -20.02 17.03
C GLU A 266 13.88 -20.65 16.13
N THR A 267 13.17 -21.64 16.65
CA THR A 267 12.10 -22.36 15.94
C THR A 267 10.69 -21.94 16.38
N SER A 268 10.58 -21.07 17.38
CA SER A 268 9.31 -20.57 17.89
C SER A 268 9.29 -19.06 17.97
N THR A 269 8.38 -18.44 17.24
CA THR A 269 8.10 -17.00 17.31
C THR A 269 6.61 -16.73 17.28
N THR A 270 6.20 -15.69 17.98
CA THR A 270 4.83 -15.16 17.87
C THR A 270 4.69 -14.40 16.56
N GLY A 271 3.61 -14.63 15.83
CA GLY A 271 3.24 -13.82 14.66
C GLY A 271 1.80 -13.37 14.76
N SER A 272 1.47 -12.29 14.08
CA SER A 272 0.11 -11.77 14.03
C SER A 272 -0.81 -12.69 13.23
N LEU A 273 -2.05 -12.84 13.68
CA LEU A 273 -3.13 -13.39 12.87
C LEU A 273 -3.87 -12.24 12.19
N PHE A 274 -4.61 -12.57 11.13
CA PHE A 274 -5.32 -11.60 10.30
C PHE A 274 -6.78 -12.04 10.11
N PRO A 275 -7.62 -12.03 11.16
CA PRO A 275 -8.99 -12.51 11.07
C PRO A 275 -9.78 -11.76 9.98
N PHE A 276 -10.63 -12.49 9.26
CA PHE A 276 -11.32 -11.93 8.10
C PHE A 276 -12.26 -10.77 8.47
N ASP A 277 -13.02 -10.92 9.56
CA ASP A 277 -13.96 -9.88 10.00
C ASP A 277 -13.26 -8.62 10.50
N GLU A 278 -12.09 -8.76 11.14
CA GLU A 278 -11.27 -7.61 11.55
C GLU A 278 -10.76 -6.84 10.33
N MET A 279 -10.22 -7.55 9.33
CA MET A 279 -9.76 -6.94 8.06
C MET A 279 -10.89 -6.24 7.32
N LYS A 280 -12.06 -6.87 7.26
CA LYS A 280 -13.22 -6.28 6.56
C LYS A 280 -13.71 -5.02 7.26
N LYS A 281 -13.74 -5.01 8.60
CA LYS A 281 -14.13 -3.86 9.39
C LYS A 281 -13.15 -2.70 9.21
N SER A 282 -11.85 -3.00 9.23
CA SER A 282 -10.80 -1.98 9.19
C SER A 282 -10.63 -1.32 7.81
N LEU A 283 -10.96 -2.05 6.74
CA LEU A 283 -10.91 -1.57 5.35
C LEU A 283 -12.26 -1.09 4.79
N SER A 284 -13.29 -0.95 5.64
CA SER A 284 -14.57 -0.42 5.18
C SER A 284 -14.40 1.06 4.82
N PRO A 285 -14.59 1.45 3.54
CA PRO A 285 -14.27 2.80 3.10
C PRO A 285 -15.16 3.83 3.82
N ASN A 286 -14.58 4.96 4.22
CA ASN A 286 -15.35 6.19 4.18
C ASN A 286 -15.57 6.48 2.70
N ILE A 287 -16.78 6.87 2.29
CA ILE A 287 -17.12 7.06 0.88
C ILE A 287 -16.17 8.12 0.28
N SER A 288 -15.10 7.70 -0.39
CA SER A 288 -14.20 8.59 -1.13
C SER A 288 -14.66 8.65 -2.58
N GLY A 289 -15.12 9.82 -3.00
CA GLY A 289 -15.50 10.09 -4.38
C GLY A 289 -14.28 10.53 -5.18
N LYS A 290 -14.17 10.08 -6.43
CA LYS A 290 -13.27 10.68 -7.43
C LYS A 290 -14.07 11.65 -8.28
N ILE A 291 -13.69 12.93 -8.29
CA ILE A 291 -14.27 13.94 -9.19
C ILE A 291 -13.27 14.22 -10.31
N GLN A 292 -13.74 14.33 -11.55
CA GLN A 292 -12.88 14.61 -12.72
C GLN A 292 -13.34 15.88 -13.44
N ALA A 293 -12.42 16.80 -13.68
CA ALA A 293 -12.60 17.91 -14.61
C ALA A 293 -11.79 17.65 -15.89
N ARG A 294 -12.41 17.84 -17.06
CA ARG A 294 -11.85 17.46 -18.37
C ARG A 294 -11.70 18.67 -19.29
N ASN A 295 -10.47 18.94 -19.74
CA ASN A 295 -10.15 19.99 -20.70
C ASN A 295 -9.67 19.36 -22.02
N PRO A 296 -10.43 19.45 -23.12
CA PRO A 296 -10.01 18.93 -24.41
C PRO A 296 -8.74 19.64 -24.91
N ILE A 297 -7.75 18.88 -25.38
CA ILE A 297 -6.60 19.45 -26.06
C ILE A 297 -7.05 19.81 -27.48
N LYS A 298 -7.21 21.09 -27.75
CA LYS A 298 -7.42 21.57 -29.13
C LYS A 298 -6.10 21.39 -29.87
N GLU A 299 -6.15 20.76 -31.05
CA GLU A 299 -4.98 20.54 -31.91
C GLU A 299 -4.21 21.86 -32.06
N LEU A 300 -2.93 21.85 -31.65
CA LEU A 300 -1.96 22.93 -31.87
C LEU A 300 -1.48 22.90 -33.33
#